data_AF-A0A640TAM0-F1
#
_entry.id   AF-A0A640TAM0-F1
#
_cell.length_a   1.000
_cell.length_b   1.000
_cell.length_c   1.000
_cell.angle_alpha   90.00
_cell.angle_beta   90.00
_cell.angle_gamma   90.00
#
_symmetry.space_group_name_H-M   'P 1'
#
loop_
_entity.id
_entity.type
_entity.pdbx_description
1 polymer ?
#
loop_
_entity_poly.entity_id
_entity_poly.type
_entity_poly.pdbx_seq_one_letter_code
_entity_poly.pdbx_strand_id
1 'polypeptide(L)'
;MNISTERCGRNARRIEDRIREIGDYAGRLAARHIGGRLPTVEVLLTDGRGVAAARQRADLSLAGHVNWRRRAVDRVIGDWHARHACAATTLTQHGALVAINSSMHGDLQELDRTVIHELGHTVQLNQPGARDRHITYLRQQYGITQHSKTDQREYERLMDVREQQAENLEALARQLPNH
;
A
#
# COMPACT_ATOMS: atom_id res chain seq x y z
N MET A 1 12.01 -9.57 -0.47
CA MET A 1 10.54 -9.38 -0.46
C MET A 1 9.89 -10.72 -0.17
N ASN A 2 8.84 -10.77 0.65
CA ASN A 2 8.08 -12.01 0.91
C ASN A 2 6.70 -11.91 0.27
N ILE A 3 6.26 -12.94 -0.45
CA ILE A 3 4.95 -12.94 -1.11
C ILE A 3 4.09 -14.04 -0.48
N SER A 4 2.86 -13.69 -0.16
CA SER A 4 1.82 -14.58 0.36
C SER A 4 0.54 -14.43 -0.45
N THR A 5 -0.28 -15.46 -0.47
CA THR A 5 -1.51 -15.52 -1.27
C THR A 5 -2.69 -15.91 -0.39
N GLU A 6 -3.75 -15.12 -0.39
CA GLU A 6 -5.01 -15.42 0.29
C GLU A 6 -6.18 -15.09 -0.63
N ARG A 7 -7.23 -15.93 -0.69
CA ARG A 7 -8.48 -15.61 -1.43
C ARG A 7 -8.26 -15.15 -2.89
N CYS A 8 -7.31 -15.75 -3.59
CA CYS A 8 -6.97 -15.34 -4.96
C CYS A 8 -7.78 -16.08 -6.03
N GLY A 9 -7.93 -15.45 -7.20
CA GLY A 9 -8.52 -16.06 -8.40
C GLY A 9 -7.53 -16.88 -9.24
N ARG A 10 -7.95 -17.34 -10.42
CA ARG A 10 -7.16 -18.23 -11.29
C ARG A 10 -5.82 -17.63 -11.77
N ASN A 11 -5.69 -16.31 -11.80
CA ASN A 11 -4.50 -15.61 -12.29
C ASN A 11 -3.41 -15.43 -11.21
N ALA A 12 -3.66 -15.83 -9.96
CA ALA A 12 -2.78 -15.58 -8.83
C ALA A 12 -1.33 -16.02 -9.07
N ARG A 13 -1.14 -17.22 -9.64
CA ARG A 13 0.19 -17.79 -9.86
C ARG A 13 1.00 -16.98 -10.89
N ARG A 14 0.35 -16.57 -11.99
CA ARG A 14 0.98 -15.73 -13.03
C ARG A 14 1.39 -14.36 -12.47
N ILE A 15 0.53 -13.76 -11.64
CA ILE A 15 0.79 -12.48 -10.96
C ILE A 15 1.94 -12.64 -9.96
N GLU A 16 1.93 -13.71 -9.16
CA GLU A 16 2.98 -14.04 -8.20
C GLU A 16 4.33 -14.21 -8.87
N ASP A 17 4.40 -15.01 -9.94
CA ASP A 17 5.61 -15.25 -10.70
C ASP A 17 6.16 -13.94 -11.27
N ARG A 18 5.29 -13.07 -11.81
CA ARG A 18 5.71 -11.75 -12.28
C ARG A 18 6.24 -10.88 -11.15
N ILE A 19 5.55 -10.79 -10.01
CA ILE A 19 6.04 -9.99 -8.87
C ILE A 19 7.38 -10.52 -8.35
N ARG A 20 7.60 -11.84 -8.34
CA ARG A 20 8.92 -12.41 -7.99
C ARG A 20 10.00 -11.99 -8.95
N GLU A 21 9.69 -11.98 -10.24
CA GLU A 21 10.62 -11.61 -11.29
C GLU A 21 11.04 -10.14 -11.18
N ILE A 22 10.08 -9.22 -11.00
CA ILE A 22 10.35 -7.77 -11.05
C ILE A 22 10.57 -7.13 -9.69
N GLY A 23 10.06 -7.70 -8.60
CA GLY A 23 9.80 -6.98 -7.35
C GLY A 23 11.03 -6.31 -6.75
N ASP A 24 12.16 -7.01 -6.72
CA ASP A 24 13.42 -6.46 -6.21
C ASP A 24 13.98 -5.36 -7.13
N TYR A 25 13.85 -5.51 -8.45
CA TYR A 25 14.32 -4.51 -9.40
C TYR A 25 13.42 -3.26 -9.39
N ALA A 26 12.11 -3.45 -9.42
CA ALA A 26 11.09 -2.41 -9.30
C ALA A 26 11.29 -1.59 -8.02
N GLY A 27 11.49 -2.26 -6.87
CA GLY A 27 11.73 -1.61 -5.59
C GLY A 27 13.02 -0.78 -5.57
N ARG A 28 14.11 -1.28 -6.15
CA ARG A 28 15.36 -0.51 -6.31
C ARG A 28 15.18 0.69 -7.25
N LEU A 29 14.37 0.55 -8.30
CA LEU A 29 14.12 1.62 -9.25
C LEU A 29 13.32 2.76 -8.59
N ALA A 30 12.24 2.42 -7.87
CA ALA A 30 11.46 3.36 -7.09
C ALA A 30 12.31 4.05 -6.01
N ALA A 31 13.11 3.28 -5.25
CA ALA A 31 13.97 3.82 -4.19
C ALA A 31 15.01 4.81 -4.71
N ARG A 32 15.63 4.53 -5.87
CA ARG A 32 16.57 5.46 -6.52
C ARG A 32 15.90 6.74 -6.98
N HIS A 33 14.70 6.65 -7.53
CA HIS A 33 13.99 7.81 -8.07
C HIS A 33 13.42 8.73 -6.97
N ILE A 34 12.91 8.14 -5.88
CA ILE A 34 12.41 8.90 -4.74
C ILE A 34 13.55 9.46 -3.88
N GLY A 35 14.73 8.82 -3.88
CA GLY A 35 15.82 9.16 -2.97
C GLY A 35 15.60 8.56 -1.58
N GLY A 36 15.58 7.24 -1.48
CA GLY A 36 15.35 6.54 -0.21
C GLY A 36 15.82 5.09 -0.23
N ARG A 37 15.35 4.32 0.75
CA ARG A 37 15.59 2.88 0.85
C ARG A 37 14.27 2.14 0.87
N LEU A 38 14.22 1.03 0.14
CA LEU A 38 13.11 0.11 0.22
C LEU A 38 13.12 -0.56 1.62
N PRO A 39 12.01 -0.50 2.39
CA PRO A 39 11.91 -1.25 3.64
C PRO A 39 11.80 -2.75 3.36
N THR A 40 11.71 -3.56 4.42
CA THR A 40 11.18 -4.92 4.29
C THR A 40 9.74 -4.83 3.76
N VAL A 41 9.48 -5.46 2.62
CA VAL A 41 8.15 -5.49 1.98
C VAL A 41 7.60 -6.90 2.00
N GLU A 42 6.39 -7.01 2.56
CA GLU A 42 5.49 -8.15 2.42
C GLU A 42 4.49 -7.83 1.31
N VAL A 43 4.27 -8.78 0.40
CA VAL A 43 3.24 -8.69 -0.64
C VAL A 43 2.17 -9.72 -0.34
N LEU A 44 0.91 -9.28 -0.31
CA LEU A 44 -0.25 -10.13 -0.18
C LEU A 44 -1.05 -10.08 -1.48
N LEU A 45 -1.11 -11.19 -2.20
CA LEU A 45 -2.06 -11.35 -3.30
C LEU A 45 -3.42 -11.75 -2.74
N THR A 46 -4.46 -11.02 -3.14
CA THR A 46 -5.82 -11.25 -2.63
C THR A 46 -6.90 -10.76 -3.58
N ASP A 47 -8.17 -10.94 -3.23
CA ASP A 47 -9.30 -10.20 -3.78
C ASP A 47 -9.46 -8.80 -3.14
N GLY A 48 -10.33 -7.96 -3.70
CA GLY A 48 -10.57 -6.60 -3.18
C GLY A 48 -11.06 -6.55 -1.73
N ARG A 49 -11.77 -7.59 -1.23
CA ARG A 49 -12.17 -7.64 0.18
C ARG A 49 -10.96 -7.88 1.09
N GLY A 50 -10.04 -8.74 0.67
CA GLY A 50 -8.81 -8.98 1.41
C GLY A 50 -7.86 -7.78 1.36
N VAL A 51 -7.84 -6.97 0.29
CA VAL A 51 -7.12 -5.68 0.28
C VAL A 51 -7.64 -4.77 1.40
N ALA A 52 -8.96 -4.58 1.49
CA ALA A 52 -9.59 -3.79 2.55
C ALA A 52 -9.24 -4.33 3.95
N ALA A 53 -9.40 -5.63 4.13
CA ALA A 53 -9.20 -6.29 5.41
C ALA A 53 -7.73 -6.23 5.87
N ALA A 54 -6.79 -6.40 4.94
CA ALA A 54 -5.36 -6.33 5.21
C ALA A 54 -4.94 -4.91 5.62
N ARG A 55 -5.37 -3.90 4.85
CA ARG A 55 -5.14 -2.49 5.18
C ARG A 55 -5.71 -2.13 6.55
N GLN A 56 -6.99 -2.43 6.78
CA GLN A 56 -7.63 -2.14 8.06
C GLN A 56 -6.91 -2.83 9.23
N ARG A 57 -6.49 -4.09 9.07
CA ARG A 57 -5.77 -4.83 10.11
C ARG A 57 -4.43 -4.18 10.44
N ALA A 58 -3.67 -3.79 9.42
CA ALA A 58 -2.39 -3.11 9.58
C ALA A 58 -2.57 -1.74 10.26
N ASP A 59 -3.49 -0.91 9.77
CA ASP A 59 -3.76 0.42 10.31
C ASP A 59 -4.20 0.35 11.79
N LEU A 60 -5.07 -0.60 12.14
CA LEU A 60 -5.49 -0.83 13.53
C LEU A 60 -4.34 -1.31 14.42
N SER A 61 -3.46 -2.17 13.89
CA SER A 61 -2.29 -2.65 14.63
C SER A 61 -1.32 -1.53 14.99
N LEU A 62 -1.22 -0.49 14.14
CA LEU A 62 -0.38 0.67 14.35
C LEU A 62 -1.05 1.75 15.21
N ALA A 63 -2.34 2.00 15.02
CA ALA A 63 -3.08 3.00 15.78
C ALA A 63 -3.22 2.60 17.26
N GLY A 64 -3.37 1.31 17.54
CA GLY A 64 -3.53 0.75 18.88
C GLY A 64 -4.99 0.40 19.23
N HIS A 65 -5.38 0.49 20.50
CA HIS A 65 -6.72 0.09 20.95
C HIS A 65 -7.81 1.08 20.51
N VAL A 66 -8.45 0.77 19.38
CA VAL A 66 -9.65 1.47 18.86
C VAL A 66 -10.95 0.86 19.41
N ASN A 67 -11.95 1.68 19.72
CA ASN A 67 -13.30 1.24 20.10
C ASN A 67 -13.97 0.44 18.95
N TRP A 68 -14.62 -0.67 19.27
CA TRP A 68 -15.28 -1.58 18.32
C TRP A 68 -16.29 -0.89 17.39
N ARG A 69 -17.00 0.15 17.86
CA ARG A 69 -17.98 0.88 17.03
C ARG A 69 -17.32 1.62 15.87
N ARG A 70 -16.16 2.25 16.11
CA ARG A 70 -15.39 2.93 15.06
C ARG A 70 -14.79 1.93 14.07
N ARG A 71 -14.30 0.79 14.57
CA ARG A 71 -13.83 -0.33 13.72
C ARG A 71 -14.91 -0.83 12.75
N ALA A 72 -16.17 -0.88 13.19
CA ALA A 72 -17.28 -1.37 12.37
C ALA A 72 -17.64 -0.40 11.23
N VAL A 73 -17.68 0.91 11.50
CA VAL A 73 -17.98 1.94 10.49
C VAL A 73 -16.89 2.01 9.43
N ASP A 74 -15.62 2.02 9.84
CA ASP A 74 -14.48 2.04 8.92
C ASP A 74 -14.40 0.77 8.06
N ARG A 75 -14.87 -0.37 8.58
CA ARG A 75 -14.94 -1.60 7.78
C ARG A 75 -15.95 -1.49 6.64
N VAL A 76 -17.12 -0.92 6.90
CA VAL A 76 -18.17 -0.79 5.88
C VAL A 76 -17.75 0.20 4.78
N ILE A 77 -17.15 1.32 5.15
CA ILE A 77 -16.65 2.32 4.21
C ILE A 77 -15.43 1.78 3.45
N GLY A 78 -14.48 1.15 4.16
CA GLY A 78 -13.29 0.53 3.58
C GLY A 78 -13.62 -0.59 2.61
N ASP A 79 -14.60 -1.46 2.93
CA ASP A 79 -15.04 -2.55 2.05
C ASP A 79 -15.66 -2.05 0.74
N TRP A 80 -16.27 -0.86 0.74
CA TRP A 80 -16.85 -0.29 -0.49
C TRP A 80 -15.78 0.30 -1.40
N HIS A 81 -14.83 1.08 -0.85
CA HIS A 81 -13.71 1.63 -1.61
C HIS A 81 -12.74 0.54 -2.09
N ALA A 82 -12.48 -0.48 -1.29
CA ALA A 82 -11.51 -1.53 -1.62
C ALA A 82 -12.00 -2.53 -2.68
N ARG A 83 -13.31 -2.64 -2.92
CA ARG A 83 -13.84 -3.40 -4.08
C ARG A 83 -13.39 -2.83 -5.41
N HIS A 84 -12.98 -1.56 -5.44
CA HIS A 84 -12.50 -0.86 -6.63
C HIS A 84 -10.99 -0.57 -6.59
N ALA A 85 -10.30 -0.94 -5.52
CA ALA A 85 -8.86 -0.72 -5.41
C ALA A 85 -8.08 -1.83 -6.13
N CYS A 86 -7.12 -1.43 -6.96
CA CYS A 86 -6.19 -2.34 -7.64
C CYS A 86 -5.11 -2.89 -6.70
N ALA A 87 -4.71 -2.10 -5.71
CA ALA A 87 -3.82 -2.48 -4.62
C ALA A 87 -3.94 -1.48 -3.46
N ALA A 88 -3.22 -1.74 -2.36
CA ALA A 88 -3.02 -0.80 -1.27
C ALA A 88 -1.69 -1.05 -0.56
N THR A 89 -0.98 0.04 -0.25
CA THR A 89 0.19 0.04 0.62
C THR A 89 -0.16 0.53 2.03
N THR A 90 0.36 -0.16 3.04
CA THR A 90 0.28 0.25 4.46
C THR A 90 1.57 -0.13 5.20
N LEU A 91 1.76 0.46 6.38
CA LEU A 91 2.88 0.15 7.26
C LEU A 91 2.55 -1.05 8.16
N THR A 92 3.57 -1.83 8.49
CA THR A 92 3.49 -2.89 9.52
C THR A 92 4.46 -2.59 10.66
N GLN A 93 4.50 -3.44 11.67
CA GLN A 93 5.52 -3.33 12.73
C GLN A 93 6.94 -3.52 12.22
N HIS A 94 7.12 -4.29 11.14
CA HIS A 94 8.44 -4.71 10.64
C HIS A 94 8.83 -4.10 9.29
N GLY A 95 7.95 -3.30 8.68
CA GLY A 95 8.20 -2.69 7.38
C GLY A 95 6.91 -2.19 6.74
N ALA A 96 6.63 -2.66 5.53
CA ALA A 96 5.42 -2.33 4.78
C ALA A 96 4.74 -3.58 4.22
N LEU A 97 3.43 -3.47 4.03
CA LEU A 97 2.58 -4.47 3.39
C LEU A 97 1.98 -3.85 2.12
N VAL A 98 2.14 -4.55 1.01
CA VAL A 98 1.50 -4.25 -0.27
C VAL A 98 0.46 -5.33 -0.54
N ALA A 99 -0.82 -4.98 -0.46
CA ALA A 99 -1.92 -5.89 -0.80
C ALA A 99 -2.38 -5.65 -2.24
N ILE A 100 -2.29 -6.65 -3.11
CA ILE A 100 -2.62 -6.54 -4.53
C ILE A 100 -3.91 -7.30 -4.81
N ASN A 101 -4.86 -6.62 -5.46
CA ASN A 101 -6.10 -7.22 -5.89
C ASN A 101 -5.88 -8.01 -7.19
N SER A 102 -5.63 -9.30 -7.04
CA SER A 102 -5.33 -10.22 -8.15
C SER A 102 -6.42 -10.30 -9.21
N SER A 103 -7.69 -9.95 -8.91
CA SER A 103 -8.76 -9.96 -9.90
C SER A 103 -8.78 -8.74 -10.81
N MET A 104 -8.03 -7.68 -10.47
CA MET A 104 -7.99 -6.43 -11.24
C MET A 104 -6.86 -6.40 -12.27
N HIS A 105 -5.96 -7.38 -12.25
CA HIS A 105 -4.76 -7.42 -13.11
C HIS A 105 -4.89 -8.51 -14.18
N GLY A 106 -5.62 -8.20 -15.25
CA GLY A 106 -5.72 -9.07 -16.43
C GLY A 106 -4.52 -8.94 -17.37
N ASP A 107 -3.89 -7.77 -17.38
CA ASP A 107 -2.68 -7.43 -18.11
C ASP A 107 -1.48 -7.31 -17.17
N LEU A 108 -0.35 -7.89 -17.56
CA LEU A 108 0.88 -7.80 -16.76
C LEU A 108 1.54 -6.42 -16.87
N GLN A 109 1.28 -5.64 -17.92
CA GLN A 109 1.80 -4.27 -17.99
C GLN A 109 1.12 -3.35 -16.96
N GLU A 110 -0.18 -3.56 -16.72
CA GLU A 110 -0.91 -2.86 -15.65
C GLU A 110 -0.43 -3.29 -14.26
N LEU A 111 -0.15 -4.59 -14.09
CA LEU A 111 0.46 -5.11 -12.86
C LEU A 111 1.82 -4.46 -12.60
N ASP A 112 2.68 -4.37 -13.62
CA ASP A 112 4.02 -3.78 -13.52
C ASP A 112 3.97 -2.32 -13.03
N ARG A 113 3.04 -1.53 -13.59
CA ARG A 113 2.80 -0.14 -13.14
C ARG A 113 2.34 -0.11 -11.69
N THR A 114 1.36 -0.95 -11.35
CA THR A 114 0.83 -1.06 -9.98
C THR A 114 1.92 -1.44 -8.98
N VAL A 115 2.77 -2.41 -9.30
CA VAL A 115 3.86 -2.85 -8.42
C VAL A 115 4.84 -1.72 -8.18
N ILE A 116 5.25 -0.98 -9.21
CA ILE A 116 6.15 0.18 -9.03
C ILE A 116 5.49 1.28 -8.20
N HIS A 117 4.21 1.58 -8.47
CA HIS A 117 3.43 2.58 -7.75
C HIS A 117 3.42 2.27 -6.24
N GLU A 118 3.00 1.05 -5.89
CA GLU A 118 2.89 0.63 -4.49
C GLU A 118 4.27 0.55 -3.81
N LEU A 119 5.30 0.05 -4.50
CA LEU A 119 6.67 0.08 -3.96
C LEU A 119 7.18 1.51 -3.75
N GLY A 120 6.75 2.46 -4.59
CA GLY A 120 6.97 3.88 -4.37
C GLY A 120 6.42 4.35 -3.03
N HIS A 121 5.18 4.00 -2.70
CA HIS A 121 4.60 4.28 -1.39
C HIS A 121 5.37 3.66 -0.24
N THR A 122 5.85 2.42 -0.39
CA THR A 122 6.66 1.80 0.68
C THR A 122 7.94 2.59 0.97
N VAL A 123 8.59 3.15 -0.06
CA VAL A 123 9.78 4.01 0.11
C VAL A 123 9.39 5.34 0.77
N GLN A 124 8.31 5.97 0.32
CA GLN A 124 7.82 7.24 0.89
C GLN A 124 7.47 7.11 2.38
N LEU A 125 6.83 6.00 2.76
CA LEU A 125 6.46 5.71 4.15
C LEU A 125 7.66 5.30 5.03
N ASN A 126 8.78 4.93 4.41
CA ASN A 126 10.05 4.63 5.07
C ASN A 126 10.98 5.85 5.21
N GLN A 127 10.59 7.03 4.70
CA GLN A 127 11.36 8.26 4.86
C GLN A 127 11.41 8.70 6.35
N PRO A 128 12.47 9.41 6.77
CA PRO A 128 12.60 9.91 8.14
C PRO A 128 11.34 10.66 8.61
N GLY A 129 10.77 10.23 9.75
CA GLY A 129 9.57 10.82 10.34
C GLY A 129 8.25 10.52 9.60
N ALA A 130 8.26 9.86 8.43
CA ALA A 130 7.04 9.52 7.70
C ALA A 130 6.15 8.54 8.47
N ARG A 131 6.77 7.53 9.10
CA ARG A 131 6.09 6.56 9.96
C ARG A 131 5.34 7.21 11.11
N ASP A 132 6.01 8.07 11.88
CA ASP A 132 5.41 8.71 13.06
C ASP A 132 4.27 9.65 12.68
N ARG A 133 4.42 10.38 11.57
CA ARG A 133 3.35 11.21 11.01
C ARG A 133 2.15 10.36 10.59
N HIS A 134 2.38 9.23 9.92
CA HIS A 134 1.32 8.31 9.51
C HIS A 134 0.59 7.72 10.71
N ILE A 135 1.32 7.25 11.72
CA ILE A 135 0.72 6.72 12.96
C ILE A 135 -0.09 7.81 13.68
N THR A 136 0.42 9.04 13.73
CA THR A 136 -0.31 10.18 14.31
C THR A 136 -1.61 10.44 13.57
N TYR A 137 -1.58 10.46 12.23
CA TYR A 137 -2.77 10.59 11.40
C TYR A 137 -3.79 9.46 11.66
N LEU A 138 -3.35 8.20 11.68
CA LEU A 138 -4.23 7.07 11.98
C LEU A 138 -4.88 7.21 13.36
N ARG A 139 -4.12 7.59 14.39
CA ARG A 139 -4.64 7.79 15.74
C ARG A 139 -5.68 8.91 15.81
N GLN A 140 -5.51 9.98 15.03
CA GLN A 140 -6.51 11.05 14.90
C GLN A 140 -7.77 10.55 14.17
N GLN A 141 -7.62 9.83 13.07
CA GLN A 141 -8.72 9.25 12.28
C GLN A 141 -9.57 8.29 13.14
N TYR A 142 -8.92 7.42 13.91
CA TYR A 142 -9.59 6.51 14.83
C TYR A 142 -10.06 7.18 16.14
N GLY A 143 -9.79 8.47 16.33
CA GLY A 143 -10.20 9.25 17.51
C GLY A 143 -9.55 8.82 18.81
N ILE A 144 -8.35 8.26 18.75
CA ILE A 144 -7.52 7.93 19.91
C ILE A 144 -6.84 9.20 20.43
N THR A 145 -6.38 10.07 19.52
CA THR A 145 -5.80 11.38 19.85
C THR A 145 -6.75 12.49 19.44
N GLN A 146 -6.58 13.67 20.04
CA GLN A 146 -7.37 14.85 19.69
C GLN A 146 -7.24 15.16 18.20
N HIS A 147 -8.37 15.47 17.57
CA HIS A 147 -8.45 15.74 16.15
C HIS A 147 -8.03 17.18 15.84
N SER A 148 -6.91 17.36 15.14
CA SER A 148 -6.46 18.64 14.58
C SER A 148 -6.81 18.70 13.10
N LYS A 149 -7.72 19.61 12.72
CA LYS A 149 -8.08 19.81 11.30
C LYS A 149 -6.91 20.31 10.46
N THR A 150 -5.99 21.05 11.08
CA THR A 150 -4.80 21.58 10.40
C THR A 150 -3.85 20.44 10.06
N ASP A 151 -3.52 19.59 11.04
CA ASP A 151 -2.64 18.44 10.85
C ASP A 151 -3.22 17.47 9.84
N GLN A 152 -4.54 17.23 9.89
CA GLN A 152 -5.23 16.40 8.91
C GLN A 152 -5.04 16.94 7.48
N ARG A 153 -5.31 18.23 7.26
CA ARG A 153 -5.18 18.85 5.93
C ARG A 153 -3.73 18.85 5.43
N GLU A 154 -2.78 19.10 6.32
CA GLU A 154 -1.36 19.04 5.99
C GLU A 154 -0.96 17.62 5.58
N TYR A 155 -1.43 16.62 6.32
CA TYR A 155 -1.19 15.22 5.99
C TYR A 155 -1.86 14.79 4.68
N GLU A 156 -3.09 15.22 4.43
CA GLU A 156 -3.81 14.95 3.16
C GLU A 156 -3.06 15.56 1.97
N ARG A 157 -2.63 16.83 2.06
CA ARG A 157 -1.80 17.44 1.00
C ARG A 157 -0.48 16.70 0.78
N LEU A 158 0.15 16.23 1.84
CA LEU A 158 1.36 15.41 1.73
C LEU A 158 1.06 14.09 1.02
N MET A 159 -0.09 13.48 1.27
CA MET A 159 -0.53 12.28 0.57
C MET A 159 -0.80 12.56 -0.91
N ASP A 160 -1.42 13.68 -1.27
CA ASP A 160 -1.64 14.05 -2.67
C ASP A 160 -0.32 14.20 -3.44
N VAL A 161 0.69 14.84 -2.83
CA VAL A 161 2.04 14.96 -3.43
C VAL A 161 2.69 13.58 -3.60
N ARG A 162 2.50 12.68 -2.63
CA ARG A 162 3.04 11.33 -2.67
C ARG A 162 2.37 10.46 -3.73
N GLU A 163 1.06 10.57 -3.85
CA GLU A 163 0.27 9.92 -4.91
C GLU A 163 0.77 10.38 -6.27
N GLN A 164 0.85 11.69 -6.49
CA GLN A 164 1.33 12.23 -7.76
C GLN A 164 2.75 11.76 -8.08
N GLN A 165 3.63 11.67 -7.08
CA GLN A 165 4.97 11.12 -7.26
C GLN A 165 4.93 9.62 -7.61
N ALA A 166 4.06 8.83 -6.98
CA ALA A 166 3.91 7.41 -7.27
C ALA A 166 3.34 7.16 -8.68
N GLU A 167 2.34 7.93 -9.11
CA GLU A 167 1.83 7.93 -10.49
C GLU A 167 2.96 8.22 -11.50
N ASN A 168 3.82 9.21 -11.21
CA ASN A 168 4.97 9.52 -12.08
C ASN A 168 5.97 8.35 -12.16
N LEU A 169 6.09 7.52 -11.12
CA LEU A 169 6.95 6.34 -11.15
C LEU A 169 6.41 5.26 -12.09
N GLU A 170 5.12 5.21 -12.40
CA GLU A 170 4.56 4.19 -13.29
C GLU A 170 5.21 4.19 -14.67
N ALA A 171 5.68 5.35 -15.14
CA ALA A 171 6.46 5.47 -16.37
C ALA A 171 7.79 4.69 -16.35
N LEU A 172 8.25 4.26 -15.18
CA LEU A 172 9.43 3.42 -14.99
C LEU A 172 9.13 1.93 -15.25
N ALA A 173 7.86 1.53 -15.36
CA ALA A 173 7.47 0.14 -15.69
C ALA A 173 8.09 -0.34 -17.00
N ARG A 174 8.28 0.56 -17.97
CA ARG A 174 8.97 0.27 -19.24
C ARG A 174 10.45 -0.12 -19.10
N GLN A 175 11.04 0.04 -17.92
CA GLN A 175 12.44 -0.32 -17.62
C GLN A 175 12.55 -1.65 -16.87
N LEU A 176 11.43 -2.30 -16.57
CA LEU A 176 11.43 -3.63 -15.97
C LEU A 176 11.86 -4.68 -17.00
N PRO A 177 12.38 -5.84 -16.55
CA PRO A 177 12.64 -6.96 -17.43
C PRO A 177 11.41 -7.28 -18.31
N ASN A 178 11.61 -7.37 -19.62
CA ASN A 178 10.55 -7.70 -20.55
C ASN A 178 10.04 -9.13 -20.33
N HIS A 179 8.77 -9.32 -20.67
CA HIS A 179 8.14 -10.64 -20.80
C HIS A 179 8.46 -11.29 -22.14
#